data_AF-A0A2U0UIU4-F1
#
_entry.id   AF-A0A2U0UIU4-F1
#
_cell.length_a   1.000
_cell.length_b   1.000
_cell.length_c   1.000
_cell.angle_alpha   90.00
_cell.angle_beta   90.00
_cell.angle_gamma   90.00
#
_symmetry.space_group_name_H-M   'P 1'
#
loop_
_entity.id
_entity.type
_entity.pdbx_description
1 polymer ?
#
loop_
_entity_poly.entity_id
_entity_poly.type
_entity_poly.pdbx_seq_one_letter_code
_entity_poly.pdbx_strand_id
1 'polypeptide(L)'
;MKRFFIAIAIAVMAMTTQSCLHGYEDYKTTAVVEVVIPDSIELVQMQGTITLRNLSNGYKYSSSTFNLSSVQMDLMRGAYSLEAEGTLKFVNKKDKEKNKEVKYFRSSSDYVEITDHPTMIKAKLIFM
;
A
#
# COMPACT_ATOMS: atom_id res chain seq x y z
N MET A 1 4.96 -51.90 29.26
CA MET A 1 3.96 -50.90 29.70
C MET A 1 4.52 -49.48 29.76
N LYS A 2 5.56 -49.16 30.53
CA LYS A 2 6.17 -47.79 30.61
C LYS A 2 6.51 -47.15 29.24
N ARG A 3 7.11 -47.90 28.31
CA ARG A 3 7.47 -47.40 26.97
C ARG A 3 6.26 -47.01 26.09
N PHE A 4 5.12 -47.68 26.30
CA PHE A 4 3.87 -47.41 25.60
C PHE A 4 3.24 -46.10 26.11
N PHE A 5 3.25 -45.88 27.43
CA PHE A 5 2.80 -44.62 28.02
C PHE A 5 3.65 -43.42 27.61
N ILE A 6 4.97 -43.61 27.50
CA ILE A 6 5.89 -42.56 27.00
C ILE A 6 5.59 -42.23 25.53
N ALA A 7 5.34 -43.23 24.69
CA ALA A 7 4.98 -43.00 23.28
C ALA A 7 3.66 -42.23 23.12
N ILE A 8 2.65 -42.54 23.93
CA ILE A 8 1.37 -41.82 23.95
C ILE A 8 1.55 -40.37 24.44
N ALA A 9 2.35 -40.15 25.48
CA ALA A 9 2.62 -38.81 26.00
C ALA A 9 3.32 -37.90 24.97
N ILE A 10 4.28 -38.46 24.20
CA ILE A 10 4.98 -37.73 23.14
C ILE A 10 4.01 -37.41 21.98
N ALA A 11 3.14 -38.36 21.60
CA ALA A 11 2.16 -38.15 20.55
C ALA A 11 1.13 -37.06 20.92
N VAL A 12 0.65 -37.03 22.17
CA VAL A 12 -0.27 -36.00 22.66
C VAL A 12 0.40 -34.63 22.69
N MET A 13 1.66 -34.54 23.13
CA MET A 13 2.41 -33.27 23.16
C MET A 13 2.71 -32.73 21.75
N ALA A 14 2.95 -33.60 20.76
CA ALA A 14 3.14 -33.23 19.36
C ALA A 14 1.85 -32.74 18.67
N MET A 15 0.67 -33.13 19.18
CA MET A 15 -0.62 -32.63 18.68
C MET A 15 -0.98 -31.25 19.25
N THR A 16 -0.49 -30.90 20.45
CA THR A 16 -0.80 -29.61 21.11
C THR A 16 -0.01 -28.42 20.59
N THR A 17 1.07 -28.62 19.82
CA THR A 17 1.88 -27.51 19.28
C THR A 17 1.40 -26.98 17.92
N GLN A 18 0.38 -27.61 17.33
CA GLN A 18 -0.12 -27.25 15.99
C GLN A 18 -1.15 -26.11 16.01
N SER A 19 -1.63 -25.68 17.17
CA SER A 19 -2.63 -24.60 17.29
C SER A 19 -2.04 -23.18 17.21
N CYS A 20 -0.76 -23.03 16.87
CA CYS A 20 -0.08 -21.72 16.84
C CYS A 20 0.04 -21.11 15.43
N LEU A 21 -0.58 -21.70 14.40
CA LEU A 21 -0.54 -21.13 13.05
C LEU A 21 -1.93 -21.06 12.41
N HIS A 22 -2.23 -19.87 11.90
CA HIS A 22 -3.39 -19.47 11.09
C HIS A 22 -4.70 -19.21 11.83
N GLY A 23 -4.70 -18.17 12.67
CA GLY A 23 -5.84 -17.25 12.68
C GLY A 23 -5.78 -16.42 11.40
N TYR A 24 -6.57 -16.79 10.39
CA TYR A 24 -6.87 -15.91 9.25
C TYR A 24 -7.63 -14.70 9.78
N GLU A 25 -6.88 -13.73 10.29
CA GLU A 25 -7.48 -12.48 10.66
C GLU A 25 -7.58 -11.61 9.41
N ASP A 26 -8.79 -11.56 8.86
CA ASP A 26 -9.19 -10.80 7.66
C ASP A 26 -9.06 -9.27 7.85
N TYR A 27 -8.39 -8.82 8.90
CA TYR A 27 -8.12 -7.41 9.13
C TYR A 27 -6.96 -6.87 8.29
N LYS A 28 -6.07 -7.72 7.72
CA LYS A 28 -4.93 -7.25 6.90
C LYS A 28 -5.27 -7.24 5.42
N THR A 29 -5.11 -6.12 4.75
CA THR A 29 -5.32 -5.97 3.31
C THR A 29 -4.11 -5.33 2.62
N THR A 30 -4.17 -5.29 1.30
CA THR A 30 -3.26 -4.55 0.44
C THR A 30 -4.00 -3.37 -0.18
N ALA A 31 -3.45 -2.17 -0.04
CA ALA A 31 -3.91 -0.97 -0.72
C ALA A 31 -2.97 -0.63 -1.88
N VAL A 32 -3.54 -0.32 -3.04
CA VAL A 32 -2.80 0.18 -4.20
C VAL A 32 -3.22 1.62 -4.43
N VAL A 33 -2.32 2.55 -4.15
CA VAL A 33 -2.53 3.97 -4.36
C VAL A 33 -1.93 4.36 -5.71
N GLU A 34 -2.78 4.77 -6.64
CA GLU A 34 -2.40 5.26 -7.97
C GLU A 34 -2.52 6.78 -8.02
N VAL A 35 -1.42 7.48 -8.29
CA VAL A 35 -1.45 8.91 -8.62
C VAL A 35 -1.93 9.05 -10.07
N VAL A 36 -3.11 9.65 -10.25
CA VAL A 36 -3.77 9.78 -11.55
C VAL A 36 -3.01 10.78 -12.42
N ILE A 37 -2.43 10.28 -13.50
CA ILE A 37 -1.68 11.09 -14.47
C ILE A 37 -2.64 11.65 -15.54
N PRO A 38 -2.67 12.97 -15.77
CA PRO A 38 -3.50 13.56 -16.83
C PRO A 38 -3.09 13.08 -18.22
N ASP A 39 -4.07 12.84 -19.09
CA ASP A 39 -3.82 12.36 -20.47
C ASP A 39 -2.95 13.30 -21.31
N SER A 40 -2.86 14.58 -20.94
CA SER A 40 -2.04 15.58 -21.60
C SER A 40 -0.54 15.38 -21.44
N ILE A 41 -0.11 14.52 -20.51
CA ILE A 41 1.30 14.26 -20.23
C ILE A 41 1.64 12.78 -20.38
N GLU A 42 2.89 12.50 -20.73
CA GLU A 42 3.48 11.17 -20.74
C GLU A 42 4.45 11.05 -19.58
N LEU A 43 4.17 10.15 -18.65
CA LEU A 43 5.01 9.95 -17.46
C LEU A 43 6.32 9.25 -17.85
N VAL A 44 7.45 9.86 -17.49
CA VAL A 44 8.79 9.27 -17.65
C VAL A 44 9.24 8.65 -16.34
N GLN A 45 9.05 9.36 -15.21
CA GLN A 45 9.47 8.90 -13.90
C GLN A 45 8.69 9.61 -12.79
N MET A 46 8.39 8.90 -11.71
CA MET A 46 7.83 9.46 -10.48
C MET A 46 8.73 9.08 -9.30
N GLN A 47 8.96 10.04 -8.41
CA GLN A 47 9.63 9.84 -7.13
C GLN A 47 8.87 10.62 -6.07
N GLY A 48 8.77 10.08 -4.86
CA GLY A 48 8.02 10.74 -3.80
C GLY A 48 7.73 9.81 -2.64
N THR A 49 6.77 10.20 -1.82
CA THR A 49 6.28 9.40 -0.70
C THR A 49 4.75 9.48 -0.68
N ILE A 50 4.10 8.32 -0.56
CA ILE A 50 2.68 8.22 -0.23
C ILE A 50 2.59 7.79 1.24
N THR A 51 1.72 8.45 1.99
CA THR A 51 1.40 8.16 3.38
C THR A 51 -0.09 7.95 3.55
N LEU A 52 -0.45 6.79 4.11
CA LEU A 52 -1.78 6.48 4.59
C LEU A 52 -1.77 6.53 6.12
N ARG A 53 -2.56 7.43 6.71
CA ARG A 53 -2.71 7.54 8.16
C ARG A 53 -4.04 6.94 8.57
N ASN A 54 -4.02 5.89 9.38
CA ASN A 54 -5.21 5.27 9.92
C ASN A 54 -5.94 6.29 10.83
N LEU A 55 -7.22 6.52 10.57
CA LEU A 55 -8.01 7.53 11.29
C LEU A 55 -8.45 7.06 12.68
N SER A 56 -8.50 5.75 12.92
CA SER A 56 -8.90 5.18 14.20
C SER A 56 -7.78 5.19 15.25
N ASN A 57 -6.52 4.95 14.84
CA ASN A 57 -5.38 4.84 15.76
C ASN A 57 -4.22 5.82 15.45
N GLY A 58 -4.29 6.57 14.35
CA GLY A 58 -3.28 7.54 13.96
C GLY A 58 -1.98 6.95 13.38
N TYR A 59 -1.86 5.63 13.29
CA TYR A 59 -0.68 4.96 12.75
C TYR A 59 -0.50 5.29 11.26
N LYS A 60 0.76 5.50 10.84
CA LYS A 60 1.10 5.91 9.48
C LYS A 60 1.81 4.78 8.74
N TYR A 61 1.29 4.44 7.57
CA TYR A 61 1.94 3.58 6.58
C TYR A 61 2.49 4.49 5.49
N SER A 62 3.79 4.43 5.23
CA SER A 62 4.42 5.26 4.21
C SER A 62 5.26 4.40 3.28
N SER A 63 5.27 4.74 2.00
CA SER A 63 6.14 4.10 1.02
C SER A 63 6.56 5.09 -0.07
N SER A 64 7.82 4.93 -0.49
CA SER A 64 8.44 5.70 -1.58
C SER A 64 8.79 4.81 -2.78
N THR A 65 8.39 3.54 -2.74
CA THR A 65 8.67 2.56 -3.79
C THR A 65 7.55 2.58 -4.83
N PHE A 66 7.70 3.48 -5.81
CA PHE A 66 6.76 3.60 -6.91
C PHE A 66 6.99 2.51 -7.98
N ASN A 67 5.91 1.86 -8.38
CA ASN A 67 5.80 1.19 -9.67
C ASN A 67 5.06 2.11 -10.64
N LEU A 68 5.81 2.79 -11.51
CA LEU A 68 5.34 3.91 -12.33
C LEU A 68 4.69 5.01 -11.49
N SER A 69 3.35 5.14 -11.51
CA SER A 69 2.58 6.12 -10.73
C SER A 69 1.87 5.52 -9.51
N SER A 70 2.14 4.26 -9.19
CA SER A 70 1.44 3.53 -8.13
C SER A 70 2.35 3.05 -7.01
N VAL A 71 1.81 2.97 -5.81
CA VAL A 71 2.47 2.40 -4.62
C VAL A 71 1.55 1.36 -4.00
N GLN A 72 2.13 0.22 -3.64
CA GLN A 72 1.44 -0.86 -2.93
C GLN A 72 1.87 -0.86 -1.46
N MET A 73 0.91 -1.00 -0.55
CA MET A 73 1.14 -1.06 0.90
C MET A 73 0.28 -2.14 1.55
N ASP A 74 0.88 -2.96 2.40
CA ASP A 74 0.17 -3.90 3.26
C ASP A 74 -0.18 -3.22 4.59
N LEU A 75 -1.45 -3.21 4.94
CA LEU A 75 -2.00 -2.45 6.06
C LEU A 75 -3.27 -3.09 6.60
N MET A 76 -3.85 -2.52 7.66
CA MET A 76 -5.12 -3.01 8.19
C MET A 76 -6.31 -2.42 7.42
N ARG A 77 -7.42 -3.16 7.28
CA ARG A 77 -8.68 -2.58 6.82
C ARG A 77 -9.11 -1.44 7.74
N GLY A 78 -9.75 -0.42 7.18
CA GLY A 78 -10.33 0.68 7.93
C GLY A 78 -10.37 1.99 7.17
N ALA A 79 -10.57 3.07 7.91
CA ALA A 79 -10.60 4.43 7.38
C ALA A 79 -9.23 5.12 7.51
N TYR A 80 -8.80 5.79 6.46
CA TYR A 80 -7.48 6.41 6.35
C TYR A 80 -7.58 7.84 5.81
N SER A 81 -6.63 8.70 6.15
CA SER A 81 -6.31 9.87 5.33
C SER A 81 -5.12 9.54 4.42
N LEU A 82 -5.07 10.20 3.27
CA LEU A 82 -4.03 10.01 2.26
C LEU A 82 -3.29 11.33 2.06
N GLU A 83 -1.97 11.26 2.06
CA GLU A 83 -1.06 12.32 1.65
C GLU A 83 -0.06 11.74 0.65
N ALA A 84 0.21 12.45 -0.44
CA ALA A 84 1.24 12.11 -1.40
C ALA A 84 1.99 13.36 -1.81
N GLU A 85 3.30 13.27 -1.89
CA GLU A 85 4.16 14.36 -2.34
C GLU A 85 5.37 13.82 -3.08
N GLY A 86 5.91 14.60 -4.02
CA GLY A 86 7.08 14.19 -4.76
C GLY A 86 7.38 15.01 -6.00
N THR A 87 8.15 14.42 -6.89
CA THR A 87 8.49 14.96 -8.20
C THR A 87 8.04 14.03 -9.32
N LEU A 88 7.60 14.65 -10.40
CA LEU A 88 7.15 14.01 -11.62
C LEU A 88 8.04 14.49 -12.76
N LYS A 89 8.67 13.56 -13.47
CA LYS A 89 9.34 13.81 -14.74
C LYS A 89 8.45 13.35 -15.88
N PHE A 90 8.11 14.24 -16.81
CA PHE A 90 7.14 13.95 -17.86
C PHE A 90 7.48 14.67 -19.17
N VAL A 91 6.83 14.24 -20.25
CA VAL A 91 6.81 14.95 -21.53
C VAL A 91 5.40 15.46 -21.74
N ASN A 92 5.26 16.75 -22.06
CA ASN A 92 3.96 17.30 -22.44
C ASN A 92 3.61 16.83 -23.86
N LYS A 93 2.48 16.14 -24.03
CA LYS A 93 2.10 15.61 -25.36
C LYS A 93 1.77 16.72 -26.37
N LYS A 94 1.51 17.94 -25.90
CA LYS A 94 1.29 19.12 -26.74
C LYS A 94 2.61 19.79 -27.17
N ASP A 95 3.72 19.48 -26.51
CA ASP A 95 5.02 20.02 -26.87
C ASP A 95 5.58 19.27 -28.08
N LYS A 96 5.80 20.00 -29.17
CA LYS A 96 6.34 19.44 -30.42
C LYS A 96 7.81 19.03 -30.28
N GLU A 97 8.55 19.67 -29.39
CA GLU A 97 9.96 19.39 -29.14
C GLU A 97 10.16 18.21 -28.19
N LYS A 98 9.08 17.72 -27.56
CA LYS A 98 9.09 16.61 -26.59
C LYS A 98 10.08 16.84 -25.44
N ASN A 99 10.18 18.09 -24.96
CA ASN A 99 11.06 18.42 -23.86
C ASN A 99 10.62 17.69 -22.58
N LYS A 100 11.61 17.25 -21.80
CA LYS A 100 11.37 16.60 -20.50
C LYS A 100 11.25 17.69 -19.44
N GLU A 101 10.08 17.77 -18.81
CA GLU A 101 9.81 18.65 -17.68
C GLU A 101 9.92 17.88 -16.36
N VAL A 102 10.33 18.57 -15.29
CA VAL A 102 10.26 18.06 -13.91
C VAL A 102 9.41 19.04 -13.10
N LYS A 103 8.39 18.54 -12.41
CA LYS A 103 7.55 19.34 -11.52
C LYS A 103 7.32 18.65 -10.19
N TYR A 104 7.13 19.46 -9.15
CA TYR A 104 6.65 18.97 -7.87
C TYR A 104 5.16 18.68 -7.96
N PHE A 105 4.73 17.65 -7.23
CA PHE A 105 3.32 17.33 -7.08
C PHE A 105 2.96 17.08 -5.63
N ARG A 106 1.68 17.27 -5.35
CA ARG A 106 1.03 16.82 -4.12
C ARG A 106 -0.31 16.15 -4.43
N SER A 107 -0.80 15.36 -3.51
CA SER A 107 -2.16 14.85 -3.45
C SER A 107 -2.57 14.69 -1.99
N SER A 108 -3.83 14.95 -1.68
CA SER A 108 -4.36 14.74 -0.34
C SER A 108 -5.83 14.35 -0.39
N SER A 109 -6.22 13.44 0.50
CA SER A 109 -7.63 13.13 0.80
C SER A 109 -7.77 12.98 2.30
N ASP A 110 -8.75 13.65 2.89
CA ASP A 110 -9.01 13.57 4.33
C ASP A 110 -9.59 12.21 4.73
N TYR A 111 -10.19 11.50 3.77
CA TYR A 111 -10.84 10.21 3.97
C TYR A 111 -10.70 9.29 2.77
N VAL A 112 -10.34 8.04 3.03
CA VAL A 112 -10.31 6.90 2.13
C VAL A 112 -10.70 5.66 2.93
N GLU A 113 -11.70 4.93 2.47
CA GLU A 113 -12.10 3.66 3.07
C GLU A 113 -11.37 2.51 2.39
N ILE A 114 -10.74 1.63 3.19
CA ILE A 114 -9.99 0.48 2.72
C ILE A 114 -10.60 -0.78 3.34
N THR A 115 -11.48 -1.43 2.59
CA THR A 115 -12.23 -2.61 3.02
C THR A 115 -12.02 -3.82 2.12
N ASP A 116 -11.72 -3.59 0.83
CA ASP A 116 -11.50 -4.61 -0.18
C ASP A 116 -10.07 -5.17 -0.18
N HIS A 117 -9.88 -6.33 -0.83
CA HIS A 117 -8.61 -7.05 -0.96
C HIS A 117 -8.31 -7.38 -2.43
N PRO A 118 -7.48 -6.59 -3.14
CA PRO A 118 -6.93 -5.30 -2.73
C PRO A 118 -7.93 -4.14 -2.88
N THR A 119 -7.69 -3.02 -2.19
CA THR A 119 -8.41 -1.76 -2.44
C THR A 119 -7.60 -0.87 -3.39
N MET A 120 -8.26 -0.36 -4.44
CA MET A 120 -7.67 0.59 -5.40
C MET A 120 -8.03 2.03 -5.04
N ILE A 121 -7.02 2.88 -4.83
CA ILE A 121 -7.21 4.27 -4.41
C ILE A 121 -6.64 5.19 -5.49
N LYS A 122 -7.47 6.08 -6.02
CA LYS A 122 -7.05 7.07 -7.03
C LYS A 122 -6.73 8.41 -6.38
N ALA A 123 -5.44 8.74 -6.32
CA ALA A 123 -4.94 10.00 -5.80
C ALA A 123 -4.89 11.05 -6.91
N LYS A 124 -5.58 12.17 -6.73
CA LYS A 124 -5.60 13.27 -7.70
C LYS A 124 -4.27 14.02 -7.68
N LEU A 125 -3.56 14.04 -8.80
CA LEU A 125 -2.33 14.82 -8.96
C LEU A 125 -2.62 16.33 -8.93
N ILE A 126 -1.88 17.08 -8.11
CA ILE A 126 -1.89 18.54 -8.07
C ILE A 126 -0.46 19.01 -8.27
N PHE A 127 -0.19 19.70 -9.38
CA PHE A 127 1.11 20.35 -9.59
C PHE A 127 1.27 21.56 -8.66
N MET A 128 2.51 21.78 -8.20
CA MET A 128 2.90 22.94 -7.39
C MET A 128 3.78 23.90 -8.20
#